data_AF-A0A7H9VA07-F1
#
_entry.id   AF-A0A7H9VA07-F1
#
_cell.length_a   1.000
_cell.length_b   1.000
_cell.length_c   1.000
_cell.angle_alpha   90.00
_cell.angle_beta   90.00
_cell.angle_gamma   90.00
#
_symmetry.space_group_name_H-M   'P 1'
#
loop_
_entity.id
_entity.type
_entity.pdbx_description
1 polymer ?
#
loop_
_entity_poly.entity_id
_entity_poly.type
_entity_poly.pdbx_seq_one_letter_code
_entity_poly.pdbx_strand_id
1 'polypeptide(L)'
;MFPNHVFSRICHVKVGYEDRERHIVKEFSQRGVPVDWFVDHDVPDLSEADRQSRLKRAEISLARKHIGIWDDFLRTEKQFCLVFEDDVFLSPNFVTRLNDCIRELTAERQAVVYWETAVITTHPG
;
A
#
# COMPACT_ATOMS: atom_id res chain seq x y z
N MET A 1 17.43 -5.75 1.87
CA MET A 1 16.91 -4.74 2.81
C MET A 1 15.82 -3.96 2.11
N PHE A 2 14.78 -3.50 2.81
CA PHE A 2 13.77 -2.64 2.21
C PHE A 2 14.40 -1.30 1.78
N PRO A 3 14.12 -0.80 0.57
CA PRO A 3 14.75 0.40 0.04
C PRO A 3 14.33 1.67 0.80
N ASN A 4 15.31 2.40 1.34
CA ASN A 4 15.07 3.61 2.15
C ASN A 4 14.47 4.79 1.37
N HIS A 5 14.45 4.75 0.04
CA HIS A 5 13.86 5.77 -0.83
C HIS A 5 12.41 5.44 -1.23
N VAL A 6 11.83 4.38 -0.66
CA VAL A 6 10.42 4.01 -0.82
C VAL A 6 9.63 4.44 0.41
N PHE A 7 8.55 5.18 0.19
CA PHE A 7 7.48 5.43 1.15
C PHE A 7 6.50 4.26 1.11
N SER A 8 6.15 3.71 2.27
CA SER A 8 5.25 2.55 2.36
C SER A 8 4.10 2.83 3.31
N ARG A 9 2.88 2.43 2.91
CA ARG A 9 1.69 2.48 3.75
C ARG A 9 0.80 1.27 3.52
N ILE A 10 0.11 0.83 4.57
CA ILE A 10 -0.88 -0.24 4.51
C ILE A 10 -2.25 0.35 4.85
N CYS A 11 -3.17 0.33 3.90
CA CYS A 11 -4.58 0.67 4.10
C CYS A 11 -5.18 -0.31 5.11
N HIS A 12 -5.66 0.19 6.24
CA HIS A 12 -6.34 -0.62 7.25
C HIS A 12 -7.56 0.12 7.81
N VAL A 13 -8.34 -0.56 8.64
CA VAL A 13 -9.48 0.03 9.36
C VAL A 13 -9.15 0.17 10.83
N LYS A 14 -9.93 0.97 11.57
CA LYS A 14 -9.61 1.31 12.97
C LYS A 14 -9.93 0.19 13.95
N VAL A 15 -10.92 -0.66 13.65
CA VAL A 15 -11.44 -1.68 14.58
C VAL A 15 -11.94 -2.93 13.85
N GLY A 16 -11.88 -4.11 14.50
CA GLY A 16 -12.59 -5.32 14.08
C GLY A 16 -11.88 -6.20 13.04
N TYR A 17 -10.62 -5.91 12.73
CA TYR A 17 -9.80 -6.65 11.77
C TYR A 17 -8.43 -7.04 12.35
N GLU A 18 -8.39 -7.33 13.66
CA GLU A 18 -7.18 -7.68 14.39
C GLU A 18 -6.50 -8.94 13.84
N ASP A 19 -7.27 -9.84 13.21
CA ASP A 19 -6.75 -11.03 12.52
C ASP A 19 -5.90 -10.65 11.29
N ARG A 20 -6.33 -9.63 10.55
CA ARG A 20 -5.59 -9.08 9.40
C ARG A 20 -4.33 -8.34 9.87
N GLU A 21 -4.44 -7.58 10.96
CA GLU A 21 -3.29 -6.91 11.57
C GLU A 21 -2.20 -7.94 11.94
N ARG A 22 -2.57 -9.01 12.66
CA ARG A 22 -1.62 -10.08 13.04
C ARG A 22 -1.02 -10.78 11.83
N HIS A 23 -1.84 -11.02 10.80
CA HIS A 23 -1.38 -11.60 9.54
C HIS A 23 -0.31 -10.72 8.88
N ILE A 24 -0.58 -9.43 8.68
CA ILE A 24 0.35 -8.49 8.05
C ILE A 24 1.63 -8.34 8.87
N VAL A 25 1.54 -8.17 10.20
CA VAL A 25 2.73 -8.05 11.06
C VAL A 25 3.63 -9.27 10.92
N LYS A 26 3.06 -10.47 10.91
CA LYS A 26 3.80 -11.71 10.69
C LYS A 26 4.39 -11.78 9.28
N GLU A 27 3.58 -11.50 8.27
CA GLU A 27 3.98 -11.59 6.87
C GLU A 27 5.13 -10.62 6.55
N PHE A 28 4.99 -9.36 6.94
CA PHE A 28 5.93 -8.28 6.63
C PHE A 28 7.25 -8.42 7.39
N SER A 29 7.19 -8.80 8.67
CA SER A 29 8.39 -9.05 9.47
C SER A 29 9.24 -10.17 8.87
N GLN A 30 8.62 -11.23 8.36
CA GLN A 30 9.31 -12.33 7.67
C GLN A 30 9.99 -11.90 6.35
N ARG A 31 9.50 -10.86 5.67
CA ARG A 31 10.09 -10.33 4.42
C ARG A 31 11.00 -9.10 4.66
N GLY A 32 11.07 -8.61 5.88
CA GLY A 32 11.80 -7.38 6.20
C GLY A 32 11.18 -6.12 5.59
N VAL A 33 9.84 -6.09 5.48
CA VAL A 33 9.07 -4.92 5.04
C VAL A 33 8.58 -4.16 6.30
N PRO A 34 8.69 -2.83 6.38
CA PRO A 34 8.17 -2.07 7.50
C PRO A 34 6.63 -2.10 7.50
N VAL A 35 6.04 -2.16 8.70
CA VAL A 35 4.59 -2.11 8.90
C VAL A 35 4.22 -0.68 9.30
N ASP A 36 3.71 0.08 8.33
CA ASP A 36 3.27 1.46 8.52
C ASP A 36 1.79 1.58 8.13
N TRP A 37 0.91 1.60 9.13
CA TRP A 37 -0.54 1.64 8.92
C TRP A 37 -1.04 3.02 8.51
N PHE A 38 -2.04 3.04 7.62
CA PHE A 38 -2.86 4.21 7.34
C PHE A 38 -4.32 3.88 7.66
N VAL A 39 -4.83 4.46 8.75
CA VAL A 39 -6.17 4.18 9.30
C VAL A 39 -7.12 5.38 9.20
N ASP A 40 -6.63 6.52 8.71
CA ASP A 40 -7.47 7.69 8.48
C ASP A 40 -8.44 7.44 7.32
N HIS A 41 -9.51 8.24 7.27
CA HIS A 41 -10.58 8.08 6.29
C HIS A 41 -11.26 6.70 6.36
N ASP A 42 -11.32 6.11 7.54
CA ASP A 42 -12.12 4.93 7.76
C ASP A 42 -13.62 5.27 7.62
N VAL A 43 -14.48 4.26 7.46
CA VAL A 43 -15.93 4.47 7.25
C VAL A 43 -16.55 5.46 8.27
N PRO A 44 -16.21 5.43 9.57
CA PRO A 44 -16.70 6.41 10.54
C PRO A 44 -16.27 7.85 10.26
N ASP A 45 -15.12 8.05 9.61
CA ASP A 45 -14.53 9.37 9.33
C ASP A 45 -15.08 10.03 8.06
N LEU A 46 -15.89 9.30 7.26
CA LEU A 46 -16.41 9.81 6.01
C LEU A 46 -17.35 11.00 6.24
N SER A 47 -17.11 12.08 5.48
CA SER A 47 -17.91 13.29 5.53
C SER A 47 -19.33 13.06 5.00
N GLU A 48 -20.24 14.00 5.25
CA GLU A 48 -21.59 13.92 4.70
C GLU A 48 -21.59 13.97 3.16
N ALA A 49 -20.70 14.78 2.57
CA ALA A 49 -20.53 14.84 1.12
C ALA A 49 -20.06 13.49 0.53
N ASP A 50 -19.16 12.80 1.22
CA ASP A 50 -18.73 11.44 0.82
C ASP A 50 -19.92 10.48 0.82
N ARG A 51 -20.77 10.55 1.84
CA ARG A 51 -21.93 9.66 2.01
C ARG A 51 -23.04 9.87 0.97
N GLN A 52 -23.03 11.00 0.26
CA GLN A 52 -23.94 11.27 -0.86
C GLN A 52 -23.49 10.63 -2.18
N SER A 53 -22.29 10.06 -2.23
CA SER A 53 -21.81 9.29 -3.38
C SER A 53 -22.65 8.03 -3.62
N ARG A 54 -22.67 7.55 -4.88
CA ARG A 54 -23.32 6.29 -5.27
C ARG A 54 -22.48 5.05 -4.92
N LEU A 55 -21.22 5.24 -4.54
CA LEU A 55 -20.31 4.17 -4.14
C LEU A 55 -20.66 3.64 -2.75
N LYS A 56 -20.29 2.39 -2.47
CA LYS A 56 -20.40 1.83 -1.11
C LYS A 56 -19.44 2.56 -0.18
N ARG A 57 -19.80 2.66 1.10
CA ARG A 57 -18.97 3.31 2.12
C ARG A 57 -17.54 2.76 2.19
N ALA A 58 -17.39 1.45 2.07
CA ALA A 58 -16.06 0.81 2.05
C ALA A 58 -15.23 1.23 0.83
N GLU A 59 -15.84 1.34 -0.35
CA GLU A 59 -15.17 1.79 -1.57
C GLU A 59 -14.71 3.25 -1.46
N ILE A 60 -15.55 4.10 -0.86
CA ILE A 60 -15.21 5.52 -0.62
C ILE A 60 -14.08 5.63 0.42
N SER A 61 -14.15 4.86 1.51
CA SER A 61 -13.11 4.81 2.53
C SER A 61 -11.77 4.39 1.93
N LEU A 62 -11.74 3.33 1.12
CA LEU A 62 -10.52 2.87 0.46
C LEU A 62 -9.98 3.94 -0.50
N ALA A 63 -10.82 4.52 -1.35
CA ALA A 63 -10.40 5.59 -2.26
C ALA A 63 -9.81 6.80 -1.50
N ARG A 64 -10.44 7.22 -0.40
CA ARG A 64 -9.97 8.31 0.45
C ARG A 64 -8.65 7.96 1.16
N LYS A 65 -8.46 6.72 1.60
CA LYS A 65 -7.18 6.24 2.15
C LYS A 65 -6.06 6.36 1.12
N HIS A 66 -6.29 5.91 -0.11
CA HIS A 66 -5.32 6.08 -1.19
C HIS A 66 -5.00 7.57 -1.40
N ILE A 67 -6.00 8.45 -1.53
CA ILE A 67 -5.74 9.90 -1.68
C ILE A 67 -4.91 10.45 -0.51
N GLY A 68 -5.27 10.13 0.73
CA GLY A 68 -4.52 10.59 1.91
C GLY A 68 -3.08 10.09 1.96
N ILE A 69 -2.84 8.84 1.55
CA ILE A 69 -1.49 8.27 1.44
C ILE A 69 -0.66 9.01 0.37
N TRP A 70 -1.28 9.37 -0.76
CA TRP A 70 -0.61 10.15 -1.80
C TRP A 70 -0.28 11.57 -1.30
N ASP A 71 -1.20 12.20 -0.57
CA ASP A 71 -0.95 13.50 0.06
C ASP A 71 0.21 13.43 1.07
N ASP A 72 0.28 12.36 1.87
CA ASP A 72 1.42 12.11 2.77
C ASP A 72 2.73 11.90 2.00
N PHE A 73 2.70 11.08 0.95
CA PHE A 73 3.87 10.80 0.13
C PHE A 73 4.45 12.06 -0.50
N LEU A 74 3.59 12.95 -1.04
CA LEU A 74 3.99 14.22 -1.65
C LEU A 74 4.67 15.19 -0.66
N ARG A 75 4.53 14.96 0.66
CA ARG A 75 5.22 15.72 1.71
C ARG A 75 6.58 15.11 2.10
N THR A 76 7.02 14.06 1.42
CA THR A 76 8.29 13.38 1.69
C THR A 76 9.30 13.58 0.56
N GLU A 77 10.59 13.40 0.87
CA GLU A 77 11.67 13.33 -0.13
C GLU A 77 11.84 11.91 -0.73
N LYS A 78 10.85 11.02 -0.55
CA LYS A 78 10.91 9.64 -1.08
C LYS A 78 10.59 9.65 -2.57
N GLN A 79 11.19 8.73 -3.31
CA GLN A 79 11.06 8.69 -4.77
C GLN A 79 9.89 7.82 -5.24
N PHE A 80 9.52 6.80 -4.45
CA PHE A 80 8.45 5.88 -4.79
C PHE A 80 7.48 5.73 -3.62
N CYS A 81 6.21 5.52 -3.95
CA CYS A 81 5.15 5.21 -3.01
C CYS A 81 4.67 3.78 -3.26
N LEU A 82 4.65 2.97 -2.20
CA LEU A 82 4.14 1.61 -2.21
C LEU A 82 2.97 1.51 -1.22
N VAL A 83 1.79 1.15 -1.74
CA VAL A 83 0.57 1.07 -0.96
C VAL A 83 0.09 -0.38 -0.95
N PHE A 84 -0.19 -0.90 0.24
CA PHE A 84 -0.71 -2.25 0.44
C PHE A 84 -2.12 -2.23 1.01
N GLU A 85 -2.92 -3.26 0.72
CA GLU A 85 -4.11 -3.58 1.50
C GLU A 85 -3.75 -4.47 2.71
N ASP A 86 -4.68 -4.61 3.66
CA ASP A 86 -4.45 -5.33 4.92
C ASP A 86 -4.60 -6.86 4.83
N ASP A 87 -4.91 -7.40 3.65
CA ASP A 87 -5.03 -8.84 3.40
C ASP A 87 -4.03 -9.38 2.38
N VAL A 88 -2.97 -8.61 2.08
CA VAL A 88 -1.93 -9.03 1.13
C VAL A 88 -1.05 -10.16 1.66
N PHE A 89 -0.54 -10.95 0.73
CA PHE A 89 0.54 -11.92 0.93
C PHE A 89 1.75 -11.50 0.10
N LEU A 90 2.93 -11.61 0.67
CA LEU A 90 4.19 -11.25 0.03
C LEU A 90 4.96 -12.52 -0.32
N SER A 91 5.51 -12.59 -1.54
CA SER A 91 6.41 -13.69 -1.88
C SER A 91 7.66 -13.68 -0.97
N PRO A 92 8.32 -14.83 -0.75
CA PRO A 92 9.54 -14.88 0.05
C PRO A 92 10.67 -13.97 -0.46
N ASN A 93 10.68 -13.68 -1.77
CA ASN A 93 11.65 -12.81 -2.43
C ASN A 93 11.10 -11.41 -2.76
N PHE A 94 10.01 -10.99 -2.13
CA PHE A 94 9.31 -9.74 -2.44
C PHE A 94 10.25 -8.53 -2.47
N VAL A 95 11.05 -8.32 -1.42
CA VAL A 95 11.95 -7.17 -1.34
C VAL A 95 13.03 -7.21 -2.43
N THR A 96 13.54 -8.39 -2.78
CA THR A 96 14.49 -8.54 -3.90
C THR A 96 13.84 -8.09 -5.20
N ARG A 97 12.63 -8.60 -5.48
CA ARG A 97 11.89 -8.27 -6.69
C ARG A 97 11.45 -6.80 -6.76
N LEU A 98 11.08 -6.20 -5.63
CA LEU A 98 10.80 -4.77 -5.54
C LEU A 98 12.03 -3.94 -5.95
N ASN A 99 13.21 -4.31 -5.46
CA ASN A 99 14.46 -3.64 -5.85
C ASN A 99 14.79 -3.84 -7.34
N ASP A 100 14.47 -5.00 -7.92
CA ASP A 100 14.60 -5.23 -9.36
C ASP A 100 13.70 -4.26 -10.15
N CYS A 101 12.40 -4.20 -9.79
CA CYS A 101 11.45 -3.29 -10.43
C CYS A 101 11.88 -1.82 -10.31
N ILE A 102 12.34 -1.39 -9.15
CA ILE A 102 12.81 -0.01 -8.94
C ILE A 102 14.02 0.31 -9.83
N ARG A 103 14.96 -0.63 -10.01
CA ARG A 103 16.11 -0.42 -10.90
C ARG A 103 15.71 -0.28 -12.37
N GLU A 104 14.59 -0.90 -12.77
CA GLU A 104 14.05 -0.80 -14.12
C GLU A 104 13.25 0.50 -14.36
N LEU A 105 12.72 1.12 -13.31
CA LEU A 105 12.06 2.42 -13.37
C LEU A 105 13.12 3.54 -13.50
N THR A 106 13.39 3.96 -14.74
CA THR A 106 14.29 5.08 -15.03
C THR A 106 13.58 6.43 -14.80
N ALA A 107 14.36 7.52 -14.66
CA ALA A 107 13.81 8.88 -14.51
C ALA A 107 12.90 9.34 -15.67
N GLU A 108 13.00 8.68 -16.84
CA GLU A 108 12.15 8.93 -18.01
C GLU A 108 10.82 8.15 -17.96
N ARG A 109 10.66 7.25 -17.00
CA ARG A 109 9.49 6.36 -16.86
C ARG A 109 8.87 6.53 -15.47
N GLN A 110 7.90 7.43 -15.39
CA GLN A 110 6.97 7.46 -14.25
C GLN A 110 5.90 6.39 -14.48
N ALA A 111 5.78 5.43 -13.57
CA ALA A 111 4.77 4.38 -13.61
C ALA A 111 4.00 4.34 -12.30
N VAL A 112 2.68 4.20 -12.39
CA VAL A 112 1.84 3.82 -11.26
C VAL A 112 1.45 2.37 -11.47
N VAL A 113 1.93 1.49 -10.59
CA VAL A 113 1.63 0.06 -10.64
C VAL A 113 0.61 -0.24 -9.55
N TYR A 114 -0.63 -0.52 -9.96
CA TYR A 114 -1.69 -1.00 -9.08
C TYR A 114 -1.76 -2.52 -9.16
N TRP A 115 -1.74 -3.19 -8.00
CA TRP A 115 -2.00 -4.63 -7.90
C TRP A 115 -3.03 -4.90 -6.81
N GLU A 116 -4.15 -5.53 -7.17
CA GLU A 116 -5.15 -6.04 -6.21
C GLU A 116 -4.70 -7.36 -5.55
N THR A 117 -3.64 -8.01 -6.07
CA THR A 117 -2.99 -9.19 -5.46
C THR A 117 -1.54 -9.25 -5.96
N ALA A 118 -0.56 -9.21 -5.06
CA ALA A 118 0.85 -9.15 -5.45
C ALA A 118 1.32 -10.49 -6.07
N VAL A 119 1.50 -10.54 -7.39
CA VAL A 119 2.23 -11.62 -8.08
C VAL A 119 3.28 -11.01 -9.01
N ILE A 120 4.53 -11.01 -8.58
CA ILE A 120 5.66 -10.67 -9.46
C ILE A 120 6.00 -11.90 -10.29
N THR A 121 5.57 -11.93 -11.56
CA THR A 121 6.14 -12.82 -12.58
C THR A 121 7.13 -12.04 -13.43
N THR A 122 8.33 -12.59 -13.57
CA THR A 122 9.29 -12.17 -14.62
C THR A 122 9.31 -13.30 -15.65
N HIS A 123 9.03 -13.00 -16.92
CA HIS A 123 9.28 -13.96 -18.00
C HIS A 123 10.79 -14.27 -18.08
N PRO A 124 11.16 -15.53 -18.37
CA PRO A 124 12.55 -15.89 -18.58
C PRO A 124 13.01 -15.32 -19.93
N GLY A 125 14.04 -14.48 -19.88
CA GLY A 125 14.92 -14.14 -21.00
C GLY A 125 16.35 -14.35 -20.56
#